data_AF-R5VXI2-F1
#
_entry.id   AF-R5VXI2-F1
#
_cell.length_a   1.000
_cell.length_b   1.000
_cell.length_c   1.000
_cell.angle_alpha   90.00
_cell.angle_beta   90.00
_cell.angle_gamma   90.00
#
_symmetry.space_group_name_H-M   'P 1'
#
loop_
_entity.id
_entity.type
_entity.pdbx_description
1 polymer ?
#
loop_
_entity_poly.entity_id
_entity_poly.type
_entity_poly.pdbx_seq_one_letter_code
_entity_poly.pdbx_strand_id
1 'polypeptide(L)'
;MLVFAPSLANNPVQDGSCVLENMMLAAHALGLGSCWIHREREMFATEEGKQLMEEWGLPEGLMGIGALSLGYPDGESAPAKPRKPEYFRVIK
;
A
#
# COMPACT_ATOMS: atom_id res chain seq x y z
N MET A 1 -7.56 1.22 4.58
CA MET A 1 -6.79 0.18 5.28
C MET A 1 -5.33 0.61 5.34
N LEU A 2 -4.66 0.45 6.48
CA LEU A 2 -3.27 0.87 6.70
C LEU A 2 -2.36 -0.36 6.72
N VAL A 3 -1.15 -0.26 6.14
CA VAL A 3 -0.15 -1.34 6.17
C VAL A 3 1.11 -0.85 6.88
N PHE A 4 1.55 -1.63 7.86
CA PHE A 4 2.75 -1.43 8.65
C PHE A 4 3.72 -2.58 8.45
N ALA A 5 5.00 -2.33 8.63
CA ALA A 5 6.05 -3.36 8.64
C ALA A 5 7.09 -3.10 9.74
N PRO A 6 7.80 -4.12 10.23
CA PRO A 6 8.92 -3.92 11.15
C PRO A 6 10.01 -3.06 10.51
N SER A 7 10.35 -1.94 11.14
CA SER A 7 11.28 -0.94 10.58
C SER A 7 12.70 -1.47 10.35
N LEU A 8 13.09 -2.52 11.06
CA LEU A 8 14.41 -3.16 10.97
C LEU A 8 14.43 -4.45 10.13
N ALA A 9 13.32 -4.79 9.45
CA ALA A 9 13.34 -5.91 8.51
C ALA A 9 14.30 -5.64 7.34
N ASN A 10 14.69 -6.69 6.61
CA ASN A 10 15.60 -6.53 5.47
C ASN A 10 14.98 -5.71 4.33
N ASN A 11 13.66 -5.87 4.07
CA ASN A 11 12.96 -5.27 2.94
C ASN A 11 11.54 -4.73 3.30
N PRO A 12 11.37 -3.96 4.39
CA PRO A 12 10.04 -3.60 4.92
C PRO A 12 9.18 -2.83 3.92
N VAL A 13 9.81 -1.98 3.10
CA VAL A 13 9.12 -1.19 2.08
C VAL A 13 8.61 -2.11 0.96
N GLN A 14 9.44 -3.03 0.47
CA GLN A 14 9.08 -3.95 -0.60
C GLN A 14 8.00 -4.93 -0.13
N ASP A 15 8.18 -5.52 1.05
CA ASP A 15 7.24 -6.49 1.62
C ASP A 15 5.86 -5.84 1.81
N GLY A 16 5.81 -4.66 2.43
CA GLY A 16 4.55 -3.93 2.60
C GLY A 16 3.95 -3.45 1.26
N SER A 17 4.79 -3.11 0.27
CA SER A 17 4.30 -2.74 -1.08
C SER A 17 3.67 -3.92 -1.81
N CYS A 18 4.25 -5.12 -1.70
CA CYS A 18 3.67 -6.33 -2.27
C CYS A 18 2.35 -6.71 -1.57
N VAL A 19 2.24 -6.52 -0.25
CA VAL A 19 0.98 -6.70 0.48
C VAL A 19 -0.09 -5.74 -0.06
N LEU A 20 0.23 -4.47 -0.21
CA LEU A 20 -0.68 -3.46 -0.75
C LEU A 20 -1.11 -3.80 -2.19
N GLU A 21 -0.19 -4.20 -3.07
CA GLU A 21 -0.52 -4.64 -4.44
C GLU A 21 -1.47 -5.84 -4.44
N ASN A 22 -1.18 -6.88 -3.64
CA ASN A 22 -2.04 -8.05 -3.54
C ASN A 22 -3.45 -7.67 -3.05
N MET A 23 -3.56 -6.73 -2.12
CA MET A 23 -4.85 -6.24 -1.64
C MET A 23 -5.61 -5.43 -2.70
N MET A 24 -4.91 -4.64 -3.54
CA MET A 24 -5.54 -3.96 -4.67
C MET A 24 -6.06 -4.94 -5.72
N LEU A 25 -5.30 -6.00 -6.03
CA LEU A 25 -5.75 -7.09 -6.91
C LEU A 25 -6.96 -7.82 -6.33
N ALA A 26 -6.94 -8.12 -5.03
CA ALA A 26 -8.05 -8.76 -4.33
C ALA A 26 -9.31 -7.87 -4.31
N ALA A 27 -9.15 -6.57 -4.05
CA ALA A 27 -10.25 -5.62 -4.14
C ALA A 27 -10.88 -5.67 -5.53
N HIS A 28 -10.07 -5.54 -6.59
CA HIS A 28 -10.56 -5.61 -7.96
C HIS A 28 -11.31 -6.92 -8.27
N ALA A 29 -10.78 -8.06 -7.85
CA ALA A 29 -11.42 -9.37 -8.04
C ALA A 29 -12.80 -9.48 -7.35
N LEU A 30 -13.03 -8.69 -6.30
CA LEU A 30 -14.30 -8.61 -5.57
C LEU A 30 -15.24 -7.50 -6.08
N GLY A 31 -14.92 -6.85 -7.21
CA GLY A 31 -15.67 -5.68 -7.71
C GLY A 31 -15.38 -4.38 -6.94
N LEU A 32 -14.36 -4.42 -6.08
CA LEU A 32 -13.70 -3.34 -5.35
C LEU A 32 -13.03 -2.31 -6.26
N GLY A 33 -13.18 -1.01 -5.98
CA GLY A 33 -12.18 0.00 -6.32
C GLY A 33 -11.15 0.14 -5.20
N SER A 34 -9.89 0.42 -5.57
CA SER A 34 -8.81 0.71 -4.62
C SER A 34 -7.88 1.82 -5.10
N CYS A 35 -7.37 2.65 -4.19
CA CYS A 35 -6.35 3.65 -4.49
C CYS A 35 -5.26 3.66 -3.41
N TRP A 36 -3.99 3.65 -3.86
CA TRP A 36 -2.84 3.81 -2.97
C TRP A 36 -2.76 5.24 -2.44
N ILE A 37 -2.68 5.38 -1.12
CA ILE A 37 -2.33 6.61 -0.41
C ILE A 37 -0.90 6.44 0.11
N HIS A 38 -0.02 7.42 -0.17
CA HIS A 38 1.42 7.33 0.07
C HIS A 38 1.87 8.43 1.05
N ARG A 39 1.42 8.34 2.31
CA ARG A 39 1.81 9.28 3.37
C ARG A 39 2.03 8.65 4.74
N GLU A 40 1.80 7.37 4.86
CA GLU A 40 1.72 6.61 6.11
C GLU A 40 3.08 6.59 6.80
N ARG A 41 4.18 6.53 6.04
CA ARG A 41 5.52 6.59 6.61
C ARG A 41 5.75 7.88 7.39
N GLU A 42 5.50 9.03 6.78
CA GLU A 42 5.70 10.32 7.43
C GLU A 42 4.64 10.60 8.50
N MET A 43 3.38 10.20 8.26
CA MET A 43 2.29 10.39 9.21
C MET A 43 2.53 9.62 10.52
N PHE A 44 2.95 8.36 10.43
CA PHE A 44 3.23 7.53 11.61
C PHE A 44 4.62 7.76 12.21
N ALA A 45 5.43 8.64 11.63
CA ALA A 45 6.67 9.12 12.23
C ALA A 45 6.47 10.31 13.19
N THR A 46 5.34 11.00 13.13
CA THR A 46 5.01 12.09 14.08
C THR A 46 4.62 11.54 15.44
N GLU A 47 4.61 12.39 16.47
CA GLU A 47 4.21 11.97 17.82
C GLU A 47 2.74 11.57 17.87
N GLU A 48 1.86 12.30 17.17
CA GLU A 48 0.44 11.97 17.04
C GLU A 48 0.25 10.62 16.32
N GLY A 49 1.04 10.37 15.27
CA GLY A 49 1.02 9.10 14.56
C GLY A 49 1.43 7.92 15.46
N LYS A 50 2.51 8.08 16.24
CA LYS A 50 2.96 7.06 17.19
C LYS A 50 1.91 6.79 18.28
N GLN A 51 1.29 7.84 18.81
CA GLN A 51 0.19 7.71 19.78
C GLN A 51 -0.97 6.90 19.21
N LEU A 52 -1.39 7.16 17.97
CA LEU A 52 -2.42 6.36 17.31
C LEU A 52 -2.04 4.88 17.20
N MET A 53 -0.79 4.56 16.87
CA MET A 53 -0.34 3.17 16.80
C MET A 53 -0.38 2.47 18.18
N GLU A 54 -0.03 3.19 19.24
CA GLU A 54 -0.12 2.70 20.62
C GLU A 54 -1.58 2.46 21.05
N GLU A 55 -2.47 3.43 20.78
CA GLU A 55 -3.91 3.31 21.05
C GLU A 55 -4.55 2.14 20.31
N TRP A 56 -4.07 1.80 19.10
CA TRP A 56 -4.52 0.64 18.34
C TRP A 56 -3.89 -0.68 18.80
N GLY A 57 -3.01 -0.65 19.80
CA GLY A 57 -2.34 -1.83 20.36
C GLY A 57 -1.36 -2.50 19.39
N LEU A 58 -0.76 -1.72 18.48
CA LEU A 58 0.23 -2.24 17.54
C LEU A 58 1.57 -2.52 18.25
N PRO A 59 2.30 -3.57 17.85
CA PRO A 59 3.65 -3.81 18.34
C PRO A 59 4.59 -2.62 18.13
N GLU A 60 5.51 -2.42 19.07
CA GLU A 60 6.58 -1.43 18.92
C GLU A 60 7.50 -1.76 17.72
N GLY A 61 8.17 -0.72 17.20
CA GLY A 61 9.15 -0.86 16.11
C GLY A 61 8.55 -0.98 14.71
N LEU A 62 7.24 -0.83 14.56
CA LEU A 62 6.57 -0.75 13.27
C LEU A 62 6.73 0.63 12.62
N MET A 63 6.70 0.66 11.28
CA MET A 63 6.63 1.86 10.46
C MET A 63 5.49 1.75 9.45
N GLY A 64 4.85 2.87 9.11
CA GLY A 64 3.86 2.92 8.03
C GLY A 64 4.51 2.72 6.66
N ILE A 65 3.88 1.91 5.80
CA ILE A 65 4.34 1.66 4.42
C ILE A 65 3.42 2.31 3.38
N GLY A 66 2.11 2.18 3.58
CA GLY A 66 1.11 2.72 2.68
C GLY A 66 -0.29 2.45 3.18
N ALA A 67 -1.28 3.09 2.58
CA ALA A 67 -2.68 2.76 2.81
C ALA A 67 -3.43 2.58 1.50
N LEU A 68 -4.56 1.88 1.59
CA LEU A 68 -5.54 1.80 0.52
C LEU A 68 -6.84 2.47 0.96
N SER A 69 -7.35 3.39 0.15
CA SER A 69 -8.79 3.64 0.14
C SER A 69 -9.45 2.50 -0.65
N LEU A 70 -10.59 2.02 -0.14
CA LEU A 70 -11.40 0.96 -0.75
C LEU A 70 -12.85 1.43 -0.81
N GLY A 71 -13.56 1.07 -1.87
CA GLY A 71 -14.96 1.42 -2.01
C GLY A 71 -15.55 0.92 -3.33
N TYR A 72 -16.84 1.15 -3.51
CA TYR A 72 -17.51 0.87 -4.78
C TYR A 72 -17.22 2.00 -5.76
N PRO A 73 -16.64 1.72 -6.95
CA PRO A 73 -16.39 2.75 -7.96
C PRO A 73 -17.69 3.41 -8.41
N ASP A 74 -17.69 4.74 -8.49
CA ASP A 74 -18.77 5.52 -9.10
C ASP A 74 -18.50 5.69 -10.61
N GLY A 75 -18.76 4.62 -11.36
CA GLY A 75 -18.59 4.59 -12.82
C GLY A 75 -17.80 3.37 -13.33
N GLU A 76 -17.70 3.28 -14.65
CA GLU A 76 -16.95 2.19 -15.30
C GLU A 76 -15.43 2.37 -15.14
N SER A 77 -14.72 1.24 -15.09
CA SER A 77 -13.25 1.25 -15.04
C SER A 77 -12.68 1.79 -16.35
N ALA A 78 -11.77 2.75 -16.23
CA ALA A 78 -11.03 3.24 -17.39
C ALA A 78 -10.21 2.09 -18.03
N PRO A 79 -10.08 2.07 -19.37
CA PRO A 79 -9.25 1.08 -20.04
C PRO A 79 -7.79 1.20 -19.59
N ALA A 80 -7.10 0.06 -19.51
CA ALA A 80 -5.69 0.03 -19.15
C ALA A 80 -4.85 0.86 -20.12
N LYS A 81 -4.03 1.77 -19.60
CA LYS A 81 -3.09 2.57 -20.41
C LYS A 81 -2.04 1.66 -21.04
N PRO A 82 -1.58 1.94 -22.27
CA PRO A 82 -0.49 1.18 -22.88
C PRO A 82 0.76 1.24 -22.00
N ARG A 83 1.48 0.12 -21.90
CA ARG A 83 2.77 0.06 -21.20
C ARG A 83 3.80 0.90 -21.98
N LYS A 84 4.76 1.48 -21.26
CA LYS A 84 5.83 2.27 -21.88
C LYS A 84 6.61 1.38 -22.87
N PRO A 85 6.83 1.83 -24.12
CA PRO A 85 7.63 1.06 -25.07
C PRO A 85 9.05 0.92 -24.52
N GLU A 86 9.69 -0.21 -24.84
CA GLU A 86 11.10 -0.48 -24.49
C GLU A 86 11.43 -0.47 -22.99
N TYR A 87 10.41 -0.66 -22.12
CA TYR A 87 10.60 -0.68 -20.67
C TYR A 87 11.17 -2.02 -20.13
N PHE A 88 11.38 -3.01 -21.00
CA PHE A 88 11.95 -4.31 -20.65
C PHE A 88 12.89 -4.79 -21.76
N ARG A 89 13.85 -5.64 -21.38
CA ARG A 89 14.77 -6.32 -22.30
C ARG A 89 14.76 -7.81 -22.01
N VAL A 90 14.58 -8.63 -23.05
CA VAL A 90 14.68 -10.09 -22.95
C VAL A 90 16.07 -10.52 -23.40
N ILE A 91 16.78 -11.26 -22.55
CA ILE A 91 18.07 -11.90 -22.85
C ILE A 91 17.81 -13.41 -22.84
N LYS A 92 18.21 -14.10 -23.91
CA LYS A 92 18.11 -15.55 -24.04
C LYS A 92 19.46 -16.20 -23.77
#